data_AF-A0A1H8S3D6-F1
#
_entry.id   AF-A0A1H8S3D6-F1
#
_cell.length_a   1.000
_cell.length_b   1.000
_cell.length_c   1.000
_cell.angle_alpha   90.00
_cell.angle_beta   90.00
_cell.angle_gamma   90.00
#
_symmetry.space_group_name_H-M   'P 1'
#
loop_
_entity.id
_entity.type
_entity.pdbx_description
1 polymer ?
#
loop_
_entity_poly.entity_id
_entity_poly.type
_entity_poly.pdbx_seq_one_letter_code
_entity_poly.pdbx_strand_id
1 'polypeptide(L)'
;MSAQPQPGAFREQDGQALQVDHPGHEPHIEWRWDERIGTSEWTVRAAYRDGDVLDWPGAAYARYHEPTGTIIVAEWGFLQTVIRVDEAELDATQAALARSEVGDDA
;
A
#
# COMPACT_ATOMS: atom_id res chain seq x y z
N MET A 1 16.78 21.42 4.24
CA MET A 1 16.94 20.02 4.67
C MET A 1 15.55 19.50 5.02
N SER A 2 14.89 18.84 4.07
CA SER A 2 13.57 18.27 4.33
C SER A 2 13.77 16.92 4.99
N ALA A 3 13.42 16.80 6.27
CA ALA A 3 13.48 15.53 6.99
C ALA A 3 12.54 14.55 6.29
N GLN A 4 13.05 13.40 5.86
CA GLN A 4 12.18 12.32 5.41
C GLN A 4 11.34 11.86 6.61
N PRO A 5 10.01 11.75 6.44
CA PRO A 5 9.15 11.31 7.51
C PRO A 5 9.51 9.88 7.93
N GLN A 6 9.57 9.63 9.24
CA GLN A 6 9.87 8.31 9.78
C GLN A 6 8.77 7.30 9.41
N PRO A 7 9.11 6.00 9.22
CA PRO A 7 8.11 4.94 9.04
C PRO A 7 7.08 4.98 10.18
N GLY A 8 5.81 5.20 9.83
CA GLY A 8 4.72 5.33 10.80
C GLY A 8 4.40 6.76 11.28
N ALA A 9 5.12 7.80 10.81
CA ALA A 9 4.82 9.20 11.11
C ALA A 9 3.40 9.64 10.68
N PHE A 10 2.80 8.90 9.75
CA PHE A 10 1.45 9.12 9.25
C PHE A 10 0.41 8.14 9.79
N ARG A 11 0.75 7.33 10.80
CA ARG A 11 -0.20 6.40 11.43
C ARG A 11 -1.45 7.12 11.98
N GLU A 12 -1.29 8.36 12.43
CA GLU A 12 -2.41 9.23 12.85
C GLU A 12 -3.21 9.81 11.66
N GLN A 13 -2.62 9.89 10.47
CA GLN A 13 -3.27 10.34 9.22
C GLN A 13 -3.85 9.20 8.38
N ASP A 14 -3.67 7.93 8.76
CA ASP A 14 -4.40 6.77 8.19
C ASP A 14 -5.94 6.90 8.35
N GLY A 15 -6.41 7.86 9.14
CA GLY A 15 -7.79 8.33 9.21
C GLY A 15 -8.27 9.03 7.92
N GLN A 16 -7.36 9.71 7.20
CA GLN A 16 -7.63 10.58 6.05
C GLN A 16 -7.58 9.87 4.69
N ALA A 17 -7.55 8.54 4.66
CA ALA A 17 -7.74 7.71 3.46
C ALA A 17 -9.19 7.80 2.90
N LEU A 18 -9.79 8.98 2.92
CA LEU A 18 -11.10 9.26 2.36
C LEU A 18 -10.87 10.08 1.10
N GLN A 19 -10.84 9.40 -0.04
CA GLN A 19 -11.46 10.04 -1.19
C GLN A 19 -12.94 10.15 -0.83
N VAL A 20 -13.46 11.38 -0.82
CA VAL A 20 -14.84 11.67 -0.41
C VAL A 20 -15.79 10.78 -1.22
N ASP A 21 -16.55 9.91 -0.54
CA ASP A 21 -17.64 9.15 -1.15
C ASP A 21 -18.61 10.13 -1.80
N HIS A 22 -18.54 10.25 -3.13
CA HIS A 22 -19.58 10.90 -3.90
C HIS A 22 -20.68 9.87 -4.13
N PRO A 23 -21.94 10.14 -3.75
CA PRO A 23 -23.05 9.23 -4.02
C PRO A 23 -23.11 8.91 -5.52
N GLY A 24 -22.86 7.64 -5.89
CA GLY A 24 -22.83 7.17 -7.28
C GLY A 24 -21.44 6.99 -7.91
N HIS A 25 -20.35 7.23 -7.17
CA HIS A 25 -18.99 6.95 -7.63
C HIS A 25 -18.26 6.03 -6.64
N GLU A 26 -18.01 4.80 -7.06
CA GLU A 26 -17.09 3.91 -6.35
C GLU A 26 -15.65 4.38 -6.57
N PRO A 27 -14.84 4.57 -5.51
CA PRO A 27 -13.44 4.89 -5.65
C PRO A 27 -12.74 3.80 -6.46
N HIS A 28 -11.94 4.18 -7.46
CA HIS A 28 -11.26 3.25 -8.36
C HIS A 28 -10.39 2.21 -7.63
N ILE A 29 -9.96 2.51 -6.40
CA ILE A 29 -9.23 1.59 -5.53
C ILE A 29 -10.11 0.49 -4.93
N GLU A 30 -11.35 0.80 -4.55
CA GLU A 30 -12.30 -0.17 -3.98
C GLU A 30 -12.81 -1.10 -5.08
N TRP A 31 -13.13 -0.56 -6.25
CA TRP A 31 -13.48 -1.38 -7.41
C TRP A 31 -12.35 -2.34 -7.82
N ARG A 32 -11.10 -1.85 -7.87
CA ARG A 32 -9.93 -2.70 -8.15
C ARG A 32 -9.67 -3.74 -7.05
N TRP A 33 -9.97 -3.40 -5.80
CA TRP A 33 -9.84 -4.34 -4.68
C TRP A 33 -10.82 -5.49 -4.87
N ASP A 34 -12.11 -5.17 -5.04
CA ASP A 34 -13.17 -6.15 -5.21
C ASP A 34 -12.94 -7.06 -6.42
N GLU A 35 -12.52 -6.50 -7.56
CA GLU A 35 -12.16 -7.26 -8.76
C GLU A 35 -11.03 -8.26 -8.51
N ARG A 36 -10.06 -7.91 -7.66
CA ARG A 36 -8.80 -8.68 -7.51
C ARG A 36 -8.82 -9.68 -6.38
N ILE A 37 -9.47 -9.38 -5.27
CA ILE A 37 -9.42 -10.25 -4.09
C ILE A 37 -10.53 -11.30 -4.11
N GLY A 38 -11.65 -11.02 -4.78
CA GLY A 38 -12.75 -11.96 -4.95
C GLY A 38 -13.46 -12.38 -3.66
N THR A 39 -13.24 -11.64 -2.56
CA THR A 39 -13.92 -11.84 -1.27
C THR A 39 -14.34 -10.50 -0.68
N SER A 40 -15.45 -10.46 0.04
CA SER A 40 -15.93 -9.28 0.76
C SER A 40 -15.57 -9.28 2.24
N GLU A 41 -14.80 -10.27 2.70
CA GLU A 41 -14.39 -10.40 4.11
C GLU A 41 -13.50 -9.24 4.57
N TRP A 42 -12.78 -8.62 3.64
CA TRP A 42 -11.83 -7.55 3.90
C TRP A 42 -12.15 -6.33 3.05
N THR A 43 -12.16 -5.15 3.67
CA THR A 43 -12.09 -3.90 2.92
C THR A 43 -10.62 -3.58 2.66
N VAL A 44 -10.32 -2.89 1.55
CA VAL A 44 -8.95 -2.46 1.21
C VAL A 44 -8.29 -1.68 2.37
N ARG A 45 -9.09 -0.94 3.14
CA ARG A 45 -8.64 -0.18 4.30
C ARG A 45 -8.29 -1.06 5.50
N ALA A 46 -9.11 -2.07 5.79
CA ALA A 46 -8.84 -3.02 6.86
C ALA A 46 -7.55 -3.80 6.52
N ALA A 47 -7.44 -4.27 5.29
CA ALA A 47 -6.26 -4.98 4.80
C ALA A 47 -4.99 -4.12 4.84
N TYR A 48 -5.07 -2.84 4.47
CA TYR A 48 -3.92 -1.94 4.58
C TYR A 48 -3.47 -1.77 6.03
N ARG A 49 -4.40 -1.66 6.98
CA ARG A 49 -4.03 -1.49 8.40
C ARG A 49 -3.45 -2.74 9.04
N ASP A 50 -3.92 -3.90 8.61
CA ASP A 50 -3.48 -5.21 9.11
C ASP A 50 -2.15 -5.64 8.47
N GLY A 51 -1.89 -5.19 7.24
CA GLY A 51 -0.72 -5.61 6.46
C GLY A 51 0.64 -5.17 7.00
N ASP A 52 1.64 -5.99 6.71
CA ASP A 52 3.04 -5.80 7.05
C ASP A 52 3.66 -4.68 6.23
N VAL A 53 4.47 -3.84 6.88
CA VAL A 53 5.14 -2.72 6.22
C VAL A 53 6.20 -3.24 5.24
N LEU A 54 6.17 -2.74 4.01
CA LEU A 54 7.22 -2.95 3.02
C LEU A 54 8.08 -1.69 2.92
N ASP A 55 9.38 -1.90 2.74
CA ASP A 55 10.32 -0.81 2.51
C ASP A 55 10.23 -0.32 1.05
N TRP A 56 9.27 0.57 0.79
CA TRP A 56 8.91 1.01 -0.56
C TRP A 56 9.60 2.33 -0.92
N PRO A 57 10.21 2.47 -2.10
CA PRO A 57 10.96 3.66 -2.45
C PRO A 57 10.08 4.89 -2.60
N GLY A 58 10.63 6.04 -2.21
CA GLY A 58 10.05 7.37 -2.45
C GLY A 58 9.13 7.84 -1.32
N ALA A 59 8.11 8.63 -1.69
CA ALA A 59 7.14 9.20 -0.75
C ALA A 59 5.93 8.28 -0.48
N ALA A 60 5.90 7.11 -1.12
CA ALA A 60 4.83 6.14 -1.01
C ALA A 60 5.11 5.11 0.10
N TYR A 61 4.06 4.64 0.75
CA TYR A 61 4.08 3.62 1.79
C TYR A 61 3.37 2.40 1.24
N ALA A 62 4.01 1.23 1.29
CA ALA A 62 3.39 -0.01 0.88
C ALA A 62 3.24 -0.97 2.05
N ARG A 63 2.16 -1.73 2.03
CA ARG A 63 1.93 -2.81 2.99
C ARG A 63 1.47 -4.07 2.29
N TYR A 64 1.99 -5.22 2.73
CA TYR A 64 1.58 -6.53 2.24
C TYR A 64 0.54 -7.13 3.18
N HIS A 65 -0.60 -7.51 2.63
CA HIS A 65 -1.65 -8.22 3.37
C HIS A 65 -1.65 -9.68 2.92
N GLU A 66 -1.05 -10.54 3.74
CA GLU A 66 -0.90 -11.98 3.50
C GLU A 66 -2.24 -12.67 3.19
N PRO A 67 -3.34 -12.46 3.96
CA PRO A 67 -4.59 -13.19 3.73
C PRO A 67 -5.18 -13.03 2.33
N THR A 68 -4.94 -11.88 1.69
CA THR A 68 -5.41 -11.59 0.33
C THR A 68 -4.32 -11.69 -0.73
N GLY A 69 -3.05 -11.90 -0.34
CA GLY A 69 -1.92 -11.93 -1.26
C GLY A 69 -1.76 -10.61 -2.03
N THR A 70 -1.85 -9.49 -1.34
CA THR A 70 -1.86 -8.16 -2.00
C THR A 70 -0.93 -7.17 -1.35
N ILE A 71 -0.20 -6.42 -2.17
CA ILE A 71 0.49 -5.19 -1.79
C ILE A 71 -0.46 -4.01 -2.00
N ILE A 72 -0.63 -3.18 -0.97
CA ILE A 72 -1.46 -1.98 -1.01
C ILE A 72 -0.53 -0.79 -0.84
N VAL A 73 -0.56 0.11 -1.82
CA VAL A 73 0.31 1.29 -1.89
C VAL A 73 -0.49 2.54 -1.55
N ALA A 74 0.05 3.36 -0.66
CA ALA A 74 -0.48 4.64 -0.24
C ALA A 74 0.54 5.76 -0.52
N GLU A 75 0.06 6.96 -0.78
CA GLU A 75 0.90 8.15 -0.91
C GLU A 75 0.16 9.33 -0.29
N TRP A 76 0.86 10.16 0.50
CA TRP A 76 0.28 11.33 1.19
C TRP A 76 -0.98 11.03 2.03
N GLY A 77 -1.09 9.81 2.60
CA GLY A 77 -2.24 9.38 3.38
C GLY A 77 -3.42 8.81 2.58
N PHE A 78 -3.29 8.71 1.24
CA PHE A 78 -4.33 8.17 0.36
C PHE A 78 -3.91 6.83 -0.26
N LEU A 79 -4.80 5.83 -0.24
CA LEU A 79 -4.59 4.54 -0.91
C LEU A 79 -4.65 4.76 -2.44
N GLN A 80 -3.59 4.39 -3.14
CA GLN A 80 -3.39 4.67 -4.57
C GLN A 80 -3.71 3.46 -5.44
N THR A 81 -3.15 2.30 -5.08
CA THR A 81 -3.35 1.07 -5.84
C THR A 81 -3.19 -0.15 -4.95
N VAL A 82 -3.84 -1.23 -5.37
CA VAL A 82 -3.60 -2.59 -4.92
C VAL A 82 -2.74 -3.27 -5.98
N ILE A 83 -1.98 -4.30 -5.63
CA ILE A 83 -1.22 -5.18 -6.53
C ILE A 83 -1.39 -6.58 -5.96
N ARG A 84 -1.92 -7.53 -6.75
CA ARG A 84 -1.95 -8.94 -6.35
C ARG A 84 -0.58 -9.54 -6.66
N VAL A 85 -0.02 -10.26 -5.69
CA VAL A 85 1.29 -10.89 -5.81
C VAL A 85 1.21 -12.32 -5.31
N ASP A 86 1.90 -13.23 -5.97
CA ASP A 86 2.24 -14.52 -5.39
C ASP A 86 3.52 -14.43 -4.51
N GLU A 87 3.88 -15.54 -3.88
CA GLU A 87 5.05 -15.61 -2.99
C GLU A 87 6.37 -15.30 -3.73
N ALA A 88 6.52 -15.78 -4.97
CA ALA A 88 7.71 -15.54 -5.77
C ALA A 88 7.82 -14.06 -6.21
N GLU A 89 6.68 -13.44 -6.54
CA GLU A 89 6.57 -12.03 -6.88
C GLU A 89 6.82 -11.14 -5.65
N LEU A 90 6.37 -11.56 -4.47
CA LEU A 90 6.65 -10.86 -3.22
C LEU A 90 8.15 -10.89 -2.89
N ASP A 91 8.77 -12.06 -2.94
CA ASP A 91 10.22 -12.22 -2.71
C ASP A 91 11.03 -11.41 -3.71
N ALA A 92 10.66 -11.44 -4.99
CA ALA A 92 11.31 -10.65 -6.03
C ALA A 92 11.15 -9.14 -5.79
N THR A 93 9.97 -8.71 -5.33
CA THR A 93 9.70 -7.32 -4.96
C THR A 93 10.59 -6.91 -3.80
N GLN A 94 10.59 -7.65 -2.69
CA GLN A 94 11.42 -7.35 -1.52
C GLN A 94 12.93 -7.36 -1.86
N ALA A 95 13.38 -8.29 -2.70
CA ALA A 95 14.76 -8.34 -3.17
C ALA A 95 15.11 -7.16 -4.10
N ALA A 96 14.16 -6.65 -4.89
CA ALA A 96 14.35 -5.45 -5.69
C ALA A 96 14.45 -4.21 -4.79
N LEU A 97 13.57 -4.09 -3.80
CA LEU A 97 13.56 -3.00 -2.81
C LEU A 97 14.88 -2.93 -2.04
N ALA A 98 15.37 -4.06 -1.53
CA ALA A 98 16.65 -4.15 -0.83
C ALA A 98 17.88 -3.79 -1.70
N ARG A 99 17.80 -3.93 -3.03
CA ARG A 99 18.88 -3.52 -3.94
C ARG A 99 18.86 -2.02 -4.25
N SER A 100 17.69 -1.40 -4.22
CA SER A 100 17.53 0.03 -4.49
C SER A 100 18.13 0.93 -3.40
N GLU A 101 18.25 0.44 -2.16
CA GLU A 101 18.92 1.17 -1.06
C GLU A 101 20.44 1.31 -1.23
N VAL A 102 21.06 0.52 -2.12
CA VAL A 102 22.52 0.47 -2.31
C VAL A 102 23.00 1.44 -3.40
N GLY A 103 22.09 2.13 -4.09
CA GLY A 103 22.38 2.87 -5.33
C GLY A 103 22.51 4.41 -5.24
N ASP A 104 22.24 5.04 -4.09
CA ASP A 104 22.03 6.49 -4.01
C ASP A 104 23.22 7.27 -3.41
N ASP A 105 24.45 6.84 -3.71
CA ASP A 105 25.70 7.45 -3.21
C ASP A 105 26.80 7.55 -4.30
N ALA A 106 26.46 8.08 -5.49
CA ALA A 106 27.41 8.34 -6.59
C ALA A 106 27.36 9.78 -7.10
#